data_AF-A0A1I1E3B7-F1
#
_entry.id   AF-A0A1I1E3B7-F1
#
_cell.length_a   1.000
_cell.length_b   1.000
_cell.length_c   1.000
_cell.angle_alpha   90.00
_cell.angle_beta   90.00
_cell.angle_gamma   90.00
#
_symmetry.space_group_name_H-M   'P 1'
#
loop_
_entity.id
_entity.type
_entity.pdbx_description
1 polymer ?
#
loop_
_entity_poly.entity_id
_entity_poly.type
_entity_poly.pdbx_seq_one_letter_code
_entity_poly.pdbx_strand_id
1 'polypeptide(L)'
;MKQLMQLSWLTILLFACNNTTQQNKDGSDSLALLPIVNNPEHPSHIFLRLVDAEEDETSITYVAKGLYQDDTVGFIINVNKDIPVGINADGSVNEASGFKKGAITFRKEGAMSDRFITALAELWKVNEVDAMKAAPVQPLVFSSNRIPVNLNNRATYSFKLFFAEDAPAPGEIFFMVDTYKRGIEFQEKDPQYRSTIVHALGD
;
A
#
# COMPACT_ATOMS: atom_id res chain seq x y z
N MET A 1 -70.92 -13.50 -44.68
CA MET A 1 -70.11 -14.04 -43.57
C MET A 1 -69.60 -12.86 -42.78
N LYS A 2 -70.14 -12.60 -41.57
CA LYS A 2 -69.49 -12.89 -40.26
C LYS A 2 -68.07 -12.25 -40.21
N GLN A 3 -67.68 -11.38 -39.28
CA GLN A 3 -68.03 -11.26 -37.86
C GLN A 3 -67.32 -10.03 -37.25
N LEU A 4 -67.91 -9.47 -36.18
CA LEU A 4 -67.30 -8.92 -34.93
C LEU A 4 -66.05 -8.01 -35.04
N MET A 5 -66.10 -6.73 -34.65
CA MET A 5 -66.18 -6.22 -33.27
C MET A 5 -65.16 -6.89 -32.33
N GLN A 6 -64.12 -6.16 -31.89
CA GLN A 6 -63.91 -5.92 -30.46
C GLN A 6 -62.77 -4.95 -30.13
N LEU A 7 -63.18 -3.95 -29.34
CA LEU A 7 -62.42 -3.10 -28.44
C LEU A 7 -61.45 -3.95 -27.60
N SER A 8 -60.16 -3.64 -27.62
CA SER A 8 -59.19 -4.30 -26.73
C SER A 8 -58.62 -3.25 -25.77
N TRP A 9 -58.97 -3.43 -24.49
CA TRP A 9 -58.53 -2.63 -23.36
C TRP A 9 -57.02 -2.74 -23.14
N LEU A 10 -56.41 -1.60 -22.83
CA LEU A 10 -55.01 -1.49 -22.44
C LEU A 10 -54.88 -1.85 -20.94
N THR A 11 -54.41 -3.05 -20.65
CA THR A 11 -54.10 -3.49 -19.28
C THR A 11 -52.64 -3.18 -18.95
N ILE A 12 -52.42 -2.22 -18.06
CA ILE A 12 -51.09 -1.94 -17.49
C ILE A 12 -50.84 -2.96 -16.37
N LEU A 13 -49.94 -3.91 -16.60
CA LEU A 13 -49.41 -4.79 -15.56
C LEU A 13 -48.26 -4.06 -14.84
N LEU A 14 -48.52 -3.58 -13.63
CA LEU A 14 -47.47 -3.19 -12.69
C LEU A 14 -46.82 -4.46 -12.11
N PHE A 15 -45.65 -4.84 -12.62
CA PHE A 15 -44.77 -5.78 -11.93
C PHE A 15 -44.15 -5.06 -10.73
N ALA A 16 -44.72 -5.28 -9.55
CA ALA A 16 -44.06 -5.01 -8.29
C ALA A 16 -42.99 -6.09 -8.06
N CYS A 17 -41.74 -5.80 -8.44
CA CYS A 17 -40.60 -6.57 -7.99
C CYS A 17 -40.34 -6.21 -6.51
N ASN A 18 -40.76 -7.11 -5.62
CA ASN A 18 -40.30 -7.19 -4.24
C ASN A 18 -38.76 -7.38 -4.26
N ASN A 19 -38.01 -6.30 -4.04
CA ASN A 19 -36.59 -6.41 -3.72
C ASN A 19 -36.46 -6.88 -2.26
N THR A 20 -36.56 -8.19 -2.06
CA THR A 20 -35.99 -8.84 -0.90
C THR A 20 -34.49 -8.67 -0.99
N THR A 21 -33.93 -7.71 -0.24
CA THR A 21 -32.49 -7.57 -0.07
C THR A 21 -31.98 -8.87 0.53
N GLN A 22 -31.40 -9.73 -0.32
CA GLN A 22 -30.55 -10.80 0.14
C GLN A 22 -29.40 -10.14 0.89
N GLN A 23 -29.43 -10.25 2.22
CA GLN A 23 -28.23 -10.11 3.03
C GLN A 23 -27.29 -11.23 2.59
N ASN A 24 -26.42 -10.92 1.63
CA ASN A 24 -25.19 -11.66 1.48
C ASN A 24 -24.38 -11.44 2.76
N LYS A 25 -24.23 -12.54 3.50
CA LYS A 25 -23.23 -12.69 4.54
C LYS A 25 -21.86 -12.69 3.86
N ASP A 26 -21.33 -11.51 3.55
CA ASP A 26 -19.89 -11.34 3.45
C ASP A 26 -19.40 -10.83 4.80
N GLY A 27 -18.89 -11.76 5.60
CA GLY A 27 -18.02 -11.43 6.72
C GLY A 27 -16.67 -10.94 6.20
N SER A 28 -16.66 -9.88 5.38
CA SER A 28 -15.47 -9.08 5.15
C SER A 28 -15.39 -8.11 6.32
N ASP A 29 -14.52 -8.40 7.27
CA ASP A 29 -14.10 -7.43 8.28
C ASP A 29 -13.48 -6.23 7.53
N SER A 30 -14.33 -5.25 7.18
CA SER A 30 -13.93 -4.10 6.38
C SER A 30 -13.00 -3.25 7.25
N LEU A 31 -11.70 -3.42 7.05
CA LEU A 31 -10.69 -2.77 7.85
C LEU A 31 -10.81 -1.25 7.69
N ALA A 32 -11.15 -0.54 8.76
CA ALA A 32 -11.30 0.90 8.72
C ALA A 32 -9.97 1.58 8.32
N LEU A 33 -10.04 2.49 7.35
CA LEU A 33 -8.89 3.32 6.99
C LEU A 33 -8.65 4.35 8.10
N LEU A 34 -7.37 4.63 8.35
CA LEU A 34 -6.92 5.59 9.34
C LEU A 34 -6.15 6.72 8.65
N PRO A 35 -6.04 7.90 9.30
CA PRO A 35 -5.11 8.94 8.86
C PRO A 35 -3.69 8.39 8.67
N ILE A 36 -3.02 8.81 7.60
CA ILE A 36 -1.65 8.35 7.32
C ILE A 36 -0.63 8.92 8.32
N VAL A 37 -0.96 9.99 9.05
CA VAL A 37 -0.12 10.60 10.08
C VAL A 37 -0.92 10.86 11.35
N ASN A 38 -0.28 10.70 12.50
CA ASN A 38 -0.87 11.08 13.79
C ASN A 38 -0.56 12.54 14.17
N ASN A 39 0.54 13.10 13.66
CA ASN A 39 0.96 14.47 13.91
C ASN A 39 1.44 15.13 12.61
N PRO A 40 0.57 15.89 11.91
CA PRO A 40 0.94 16.57 10.67
C PRO A 40 2.06 17.62 10.82
N GLU A 41 2.25 18.20 12.01
CA GLU A 41 3.32 19.17 12.27
C GLU A 41 4.71 18.51 12.35
N HIS A 42 4.74 17.23 12.72
CA HIS A 42 5.95 16.41 12.84
C HIS A 42 5.73 15.02 12.21
N PRO A 43 5.63 14.92 10.87
CA PRO A 43 5.23 13.71 10.18
C PRO A 43 6.40 12.74 9.98
N SER A 44 7.00 12.26 11.07
CA SER A 44 8.09 11.28 11.03
C SER A 44 7.63 9.83 10.86
N HIS A 45 6.31 9.59 10.93
CA HIS A 45 5.73 8.26 10.75
C HIS A 45 4.54 8.35 9.79
N ILE A 46 4.58 7.57 8.72
CA ILE A 46 3.50 7.43 7.73
C ILE A 46 2.95 6.01 7.80
N PHE A 47 1.65 5.87 8.04
CA PHE A 47 0.97 4.58 8.23
C PHE A 47 -0.01 4.29 7.10
N LEU A 48 -0.02 3.04 6.62
CA LEU A 48 -1.03 2.56 5.67
C LEU A 48 -1.52 1.18 6.10
N ARG A 49 -2.78 0.87 5.79
CA ARG A 49 -3.42 -0.43 6.01
C ARG A 49 -3.32 -1.30 4.78
N LEU A 50 -3.04 -2.59 4.97
CA LEU A 50 -3.05 -3.62 3.93
C LEU A 50 -4.47 -4.19 3.80
N VAL A 51 -5.24 -3.63 2.87
CA VAL A 51 -6.68 -3.90 2.75
C VAL A 51 -7.02 -5.08 1.86
N ASP A 52 -6.11 -5.44 0.95
CA ASP A 52 -6.24 -6.56 0.04
C ASP A 52 -4.87 -7.22 -0.17
N ALA A 53 -4.86 -8.50 -0.55
CA ALA A 53 -3.65 -9.29 -0.76
C ALA A 53 -3.86 -10.34 -1.86
N GLU A 54 -2.93 -10.38 -2.80
CA GLU A 54 -2.81 -11.44 -3.81
C GLU A 54 -1.43 -12.10 -3.68
N GLU A 55 -1.41 -13.43 -3.61
CA GLU A 55 -0.20 -14.21 -3.43
C GLU A 55 0.14 -14.95 -4.74
N ASP A 56 1.38 -14.79 -5.21
CA ASP A 56 1.95 -15.62 -6.28
C ASP A 56 3.01 -16.58 -5.71
N GLU A 57 3.78 -17.27 -6.54
CA GLU A 57 4.81 -18.21 -6.05
C GLU A 57 5.89 -17.54 -5.19
N THR A 58 6.26 -16.31 -5.51
CA THR A 58 7.48 -15.64 -5.03
C THR A 58 7.22 -14.49 -4.06
N SER A 59 6.01 -13.95 -4.07
CA SER A 59 5.70 -12.67 -3.42
C SER A 59 4.24 -12.60 -2.96
N ILE A 60 3.96 -11.62 -2.11
CA ILE A 60 2.60 -11.17 -1.81
C ILE A 60 2.47 -9.72 -2.22
N THR A 61 1.47 -9.43 -3.04
CA THR A 61 1.07 -8.10 -3.46
C THR A 61 -0.05 -7.61 -2.55
N TYR A 62 0.10 -6.43 -1.97
CA TYR A 62 -0.91 -5.79 -1.15
C TYR A 62 -1.35 -4.46 -1.74
N VAL A 63 -2.62 -4.14 -1.53
CA VAL A 63 -3.11 -2.77 -1.69
C VAL A 63 -2.96 -2.06 -0.34
N ALA A 64 -2.08 -1.07 -0.26
CA ALA A 64 -1.86 -0.26 0.95
C ALA A 64 -2.68 1.03 0.86
N LYS A 65 -3.52 1.33 1.87
CA LYS A 65 -4.42 2.50 1.88
C LYS A 65 -4.44 3.23 3.22
N GLY A 66 -4.70 4.52 3.18
CA GLY A 66 -4.95 5.37 4.34
C GLY A 66 -5.74 6.62 3.95
N LEU A 67 -5.90 7.54 4.90
CA LEU A 67 -6.62 8.81 4.70
C LEU A 67 -5.67 10.00 4.83
N TYR A 68 -5.85 10.99 3.98
CA TYR A 68 -5.23 12.31 4.10
C TYR A 68 -6.24 13.37 3.68
N GLN A 69 -6.57 14.32 4.58
CA GLN A 69 -7.56 15.37 4.34
C GLN A 69 -8.88 14.84 3.71
N ASP A 70 -9.43 13.77 4.29
CA ASP A 70 -10.64 13.04 3.83
C ASP A 70 -10.52 12.25 2.52
N ASP A 71 -9.40 12.37 1.80
CA ASP A 71 -9.13 11.56 0.62
C ASP A 71 -8.50 10.21 0.95
N THR A 72 -8.89 9.17 0.20
CA THR A 72 -8.17 7.90 0.22
C THR A 72 -6.89 8.02 -0.60
N VAL A 73 -5.78 7.70 0.06
CA VAL A 73 -4.42 7.68 -0.51
C VAL A 73 -3.80 6.31 -0.34
N GLY A 74 -2.87 5.93 -1.20
CA GLY A 74 -2.25 4.61 -1.13
C GLY A 74 -1.60 4.14 -2.43
N PHE A 75 -1.07 2.93 -2.43
CA PHE A 75 -0.37 2.34 -3.59
C PHE A 75 -0.33 0.82 -3.47
N ILE A 76 0.19 0.14 -4.49
CA ILE A 76 0.49 -1.29 -4.43
C ILE A 76 1.89 -1.51 -3.88
N ILE A 77 2.02 -2.45 -2.94
CA ILE A 77 3.30 -2.94 -2.46
C ILE A 77 3.42 -4.43 -2.74
N ASN A 78 4.52 -4.84 -3.36
CA ASN A 78 4.86 -6.24 -3.52
C ASN A 78 6.03 -6.58 -2.59
N VAL A 79 5.89 -7.64 -1.79
CA VAL A 79 6.88 -8.09 -0.80
C VAL A 79 7.24 -9.53 -1.11
N ASN A 80 8.54 -9.78 -1.35
CA ASN A 80 9.03 -11.14 -1.60
C ASN A 80 8.87 -12.01 -0.35
N LYS A 81 8.53 -13.28 -0.56
CA LYS A 81 8.44 -14.28 0.52
C LYS A 81 9.83 -14.67 1.03
N ASP A 82 10.83 -14.65 0.14
CA ASP A 82 12.20 -15.08 0.44
C ASP A 82 13.12 -13.88 0.72
N ILE A 83 12.84 -13.16 1.81
CA ILE A 83 13.77 -12.16 2.35
C ILE A 83 14.55 -12.82 3.51
N PRO A 84 15.88 -13.01 3.37
CA PRO A 84 16.69 -13.68 4.38
C PRO A 84 16.89 -12.82 5.63
N VAL A 85 17.55 -13.40 6.64
CA VAL A 85 18.05 -12.63 7.78
C VAL A 85 19.07 -11.60 7.31
N GLY A 86 19.00 -10.38 7.82
CA GLY A 86 20.07 -9.39 7.60
C GLY A 86 20.92 -9.14 8.84
N ILE A 87 20.56 -9.73 9.99
CA ILE A 87 21.36 -9.69 11.22
C ILE A 87 21.75 -11.12 11.62
N ASN A 88 23.05 -11.36 11.77
CA ASN A 88 23.62 -12.63 12.20
C ASN A 88 23.30 -12.90 13.68
N ALA A 89 23.51 -14.14 14.13
CA ALA A 89 23.28 -14.55 15.52
C ALA A 89 24.13 -13.76 16.53
N ASP A 90 25.31 -13.30 16.13
CA ASP A 90 26.21 -12.46 16.93
C ASP A 90 25.84 -10.97 16.93
N GLY A 91 24.80 -10.59 16.18
CA GLY A 91 24.33 -9.21 16.05
C GLY A 91 25.03 -8.39 14.95
N SER A 92 26.00 -8.97 14.24
CA SER A 92 26.63 -8.33 13.08
C SER A 92 25.71 -8.30 11.86
N VAL A 93 26.00 -7.41 10.92
CA VAL A 93 25.30 -7.34 9.63
C VAL A 93 25.64 -8.56 8.80
N ASN A 94 24.63 -9.21 8.21
CA ASN A 94 24.82 -10.25 7.21
C ASN A 94 25.03 -9.60 5.84
N GLU A 95 26.25 -9.18 5.53
CA GLU A 95 26.59 -8.51 4.27
C GLU A 95 26.31 -9.37 3.02
N ALA A 96 26.40 -10.70 3.15
CA ALA A 96 26.26 -11.62 2.04
C ALA A 96 24.81 -11.77 1.52
N SER A 97 23.81 -11.55 2.39
CA SER A 97 22.41 -11.81 2.04
C SER A 97 21.41 -10.81 2.62
N GLY A 98 21.82 -9.97 3.56
CA GLY A 98 20.94 -9.01 4.23
C GLY A 98 20.42 -7.90 3.33
N PHE A 99 21.08 -7.65 2.19
CA PHE A 99 20.71 -6.63 1.21
C PHE A 99 20.15 -7.26 -0.07
N LYS A 100 18.97 -6.80 -0.51
CA LYS A 100 18.32 -7.31 -1.72
C LYS A 100 17.49 -6.22 -2.41
N LYS A 101 17.87 -5.84 -3.62
CA LYS A 101 17.08 -4.92 -4.45
C LYS A 101 15.83 -5.62 -4.96
N GLY A 102 14.71 -4.91 -5.00
CA GLY A 102 13.43 -5.45 -5.46
C GLY A 102 12.77 -6.45 -4.51
N ALA A 103 13.33 -6.68 -3.31
CA ALA A 103 12.66 -7.47 -2.27
C ALA A 103 11.34 -6.84 -1.80
N ILE A 104 11.26 -5.52 -1.88
CA ILE A 104 10.07 -4.72 -1.69
C ILE A 104 9.97 -3.79 -2.90
N THR A 105 8.82 -3.79 -3.56
CA THR A 105 8.55 -2.97 -4.74
C THR A 105 7.29 -2.14 -4.51
N PHE A 106 7.37 -0.84 -4.83
CA PHE A 106 6.24 0.09 -4.78
C PHE A 106 5.73 0.35 -6.19
N ARG A 107 4.40 0.30 -6.39
CA ARG A 107 3.78 0.48 -7.70
C ARG A 107 2.58 1.41 -7.61
N LYS A 108 2.44 2.24 -8.65
CA LYS A 108 1.30 3.13 -8.84
C LYS A 108 -0.01 2.36 -9.06
N GLU A 109 -1.08 2.84 -8.42
CA GLU A 109 -2.47 2.41 -8.53
C GLU A 109 -3.37 3.62 -8.86
N GLY A 110 -3.22 4.14 -10.08
CA GLY A 110 -3.97 5.29 -10.56
C GLY A 110 -3.88 6.52 -9.66
N ALA A 111 -4.98 7.28 -9.58
CA ALA A 111 -5.02 8.55 -8.87
C ALA A 111 -4.86 8.44 -7.35
N MET A 112 -5.12 7.28 -6.75
CA MET A 112 -4.92 7.06 -5.31
C MET A 112 -3.44 7.16 -4.93
N SER A 113 -2.55 6.70 -5.81
CA SER A 113 -1.11 6.79 -5.63
C SER A 113 -0.54 8.16 -5.87
N ASP A 114 -1.11 8.90 -6.82
CA ASP A 114 -0.73 10.29 -7.04
C ASP A 114 -1.05 11.12 -5.79
N ARG A 115 -2.27 11.00 -5.25
CA ARG A 115 -2.64 11.65 -3.98
C ARG A 115 -1.74 11.25 -2.80
N PHE A 116 -1.27 10.00 -2.74
CA PHE A 116 -0.31 9.60 -1.69
C PHE A 116 1.00 10.38 -1.80
N ILE A 117 1.53 10.51 -3.01
CA ILE A 117 2.78 11.24 -3.25
C ILE A 117 2.60 12.73 -3.02
N THR A 118 1.49 13.32 -3.47
CA THR A 118 1.17 14.72 -3.16
C THR A 118 1.10 14.94 -1.64
N ALA A 119 0.38 14.07 -0.92
CA ALA A 119 0.27 14.15 0.54
C ALA A 119 1.62 14.03 1.23
N LEU A 120 2.47 13.10 0.77
CA LEU A 120 3.81 12.92 1.31
C LEU A 120 4.70 14.14 1.05
N ALA A 121 4.66 14.68 -0.17
CA ALA A 121 5.38 15.89 -0.55
C ALA A 121 4.95 17.10 0.29
N GLU A 122 3.64 17.29 0.52
CA GLU A 122 3.10 18.34 1.38
C GLU A 122 3.56 18.19 2.84
N LEU A 123 3.39 17.00 3.42
CA LEU A 123 3.80 16.69 4.80
C LEU A 123 5.30 16.94 5.02
N TRP A 124 6.11 16.59 4.03
CA TRP A 124 7.57 16.71 4.09
C TRP A 124 8.13 18.00 3.49
N LYS A 125 7.25 18.89 3.00
CA LYS A 125 7.59 20.18 2.39
C LYS A 125 8.58 20.02 1.23
N VAL A 126 8.36 19.00 0.41
CA VAL A 126 9.09 18.75 -0.84
C VAL A 126 8.27 19.32 -1.99
N ASN A 127 8.91 20.12 -2.85
CA ASN A 127 8.26 20.73 -4.01
C ASN A 127 8.49 19.88 -5.26
N GLU A 128 7.80 20.22 -6.35
CA GLU A 128 8.02 19.65 -7.70
C GLU A 128 7.81 18.12 -7.76
N VAL A 129 6.86 17.61 -6.97
CA VAL A 129 6.40 16.22 -7.04
C VAL A 129 4.90 16.20 -6.81
N ASP A 130 4.13 15.67 -7.74
CA ASP A 130 2.67 15.61 -7.65
C ASP A 130 2.07 14.27 -8.07
N ALA A 131 2.86 13.34 -8.61
CA ALA A 131 2.41 12.04 -9.05
C ALA A 131 3.36 10.92 -8.62
N MET A 132 2.82 9.72 -8.38
CA MET A 132 3.68 8.55 -8.25
C MET A 132 4.24 8.16 -9.62
N LYS A 133 5.49 7.72 -9.63
CA LYS A 133 6.15 7.18 -10.82
C LYS A 133 5.35 6.04 -11.43
N ALA A 134 5.22 6.05 -12.76
CA ALA A 134 4.57 4.97 -13.49
C ALA A 134 5.38 3.66 -13.45
N ALA A 135 6.72 3.78 -13.46
CA ALA A 135 7.61 2.63 -13.32
C ALA A 135 7.67 2.15 -11.86
N PRO A 136 7.75 0.84 -11.60
CA PRO A 136 7.93 0.32 -10.24
C PRO A 136 9.19 0.86 -9.57
N VAL A 137 9.06 1.26 -8.30
CA VAL A 137 10.18 1.76 -7.49
C VAL A 137 10.72 0.62 -6.62
N GLN A 138 12.00 0.32 -6.80
CA GLN A 138 12.68 -0.82 -6.17
C GLN A 138 13.90 -0.33 -5.38
N PRO A 139 13.72 0.12 -4.12
CA PRO A 139 14.86 0.47 -3.30
C PRO A 139 15.74 -0.75 -3.01
N LEU A 140 16.98 -0.48 -2.61
CA LEU A 140 17.78 -1.50 -1.94
C LEU A 140 17.14 -1.76 -0.57
N VAL A 141 16.85 -3.02 -0.25
CA VAL A 141 16.24 -3.41 1.01
C VAL A 141 17.28 -4.08 1.88
N PHE A 142 17.44 -3.60 3.11
CA PHE A 142 18.16 -4.30 4.17
C PHE A 142 17.18 -4.93 5.17
N SER A 143 17.26 -6.24 5.37
CA SER A 143 16.47 -6.95 6.38
C SER A 143 17.02 -6.69 7.79
N SER A 144 16.28 -5.98 8.64
CA SER A 144 16.69 -5.78 10.04
C SER A 144 16.30 -6.95 10.95
N ASN A 145 15.91 -8.08 10.35
CA ASN A 145 15.39 -9.25 11.05
C ASN A 145 16.51 -10.26 11.37
N ARG A 146 16.38 -10.92 12.53
CA ARG A 146 17.22 -12.06 12.96
C ARG A 146 16.66 -13.42 12.55
N ILE A 147 15.46 -13.43 11.96
CA ILE A 147 14.81 -14.61 11.39
C ILE A 147 14.42 -14.31 9.93
N PRO A 148 14.37 -15.33 9.05
CA PRO A 148 13.88 -15.14 7.70
C PRO A 148 12.45 -14.59 7.72
N VAL A 149 12.13 -13.73 6.76
CA VAL A 149 10.77 -13.22 6.60
C VAL A 149 9.86 -14.38 6.19
N ASN A 150 8.69 -14.46 6.81
CA ASN A 150 7.63 -15.37 6.41
C ASN A 150 6.28 -14.65 6.54
N LEU A 151 5.74 -14.19 5.43
CA LEU A 151 4.54 -13.35 5.40
C LEU A 151 3.25 -14.09 5.82
N ASN A 152 3.29 -15.42 5.93
CA ASN A 152 2.19 -16.23 6.46
C ASN A 152 2.13 -16.26 7.99
N ASN A 153 3.22 -15.88 8.66
CA ASN A 153 3.24 -15.73 10.11
C ASN A 153 2.64 -14.39 10.51
N ARG A 154 1.91 -14.37 11.63
CA ARG A 154 1.48 -13.13 12.30
C ARG A 154 2.68 -12.49 13.00
N ALA A 155 3.32 -11.53 12.35
CA ALA A 155 4.56 -10.93 12.80
C ALA A 155 4.74 -9.51 12.24
N THR A 156 5.71 -8.79 12.80
CA THR A 156 6.20 -7.52 12.27
C THR A 156 7.61 -7.74 11.74
N TYR A 157 7.83 -7.41 10.48
CA TYR A 157 9.14 -7.44 9.84
C TYR A 157 9.67 -6.03 9.65
N SER A 158 10.92 -5.81 10.02
CA SER A 158 11.57 -4.50 9.96
C SER A 158 12.66 -4.47 8.89
N PHE A 159 12.72 -3.38 8.16
CA PHE A 159 13.65 -3.16 7.06
C PHE A 159 14.23 -1.75 7.12
N LYS A 160 15.38 -1.58 6.48
CA LYS A 160 15.80 -0.26 5.99
C LYS A 160 15.68 -0.26 4.48
N LEU A 161 15.14 0.82 3.93
CA LEU A 161 15.05 1.01 2.49
C LEU A 161 16.00 2.15 2.10
N PHE A 162 16.77 1.92 1.04
CA PHE A 162 17.64 2.93 0.46
C PHE A 162 17.12 3.28 -0.94
N PHE A 163 16.63 4.51 -1.07
CA PHE A 163 16.09 5.08 -2.29
C PHE A 163 17.16 5.85 -3.05
N ALA A 164 17.11 5.79 -4.39
CA ALA A 164 18.13 6.40 -5.25
C ALA A 164 19.55 5.97 -4.84
N GLU A 165 19.79 4.65 -4.82
CA GLU A 165 21.04 4.02 -4.37
C GLU A 165 22.31 4.61 -5.00
N ASP A 166 22.24 5.06 -6.25
CA ASP A 166 23.36 5.64 -6.99
C ASP A 166 23.57 7.15 -6.72
N ALA A 167 22.72 7.78 -5.89
CA ALA A 167 22.85 9.18 -5.52
C ALA A 167 23.98 9.37 -4.49
N PRO A 168 24.61 10.56 -4.41
CA PRO A 168 25.62 10.86 -3.39
C PRO A 168 25.11 10.71 -1.95
N ALA A 169 23.81 10.92 -1.74
CA ALA A 169 23.11 10.72 -0.49
C ALA A 169 21.80 9.96 -0.74
N PRO A 170 21.83 8.61 -0.75
CA PRO A 170 20.63 7.80 -0.89
C PRO A 170 19.65 8.10 0.25
N GLY A 171 18.36 8.14 -0.08
CA GLY A 171 17.32 8.36 0.92
C GLY A 171 17.15 7.12 1.79
N GLU A 172 17.36 7.22 3.10
CA GLU A 172 17.19 6.10 4.02
C GLU A 172 15.92 6.25 4.87
N ILE A 173 15.12 5.19 4.95
CA ILE A 173 13.96 5.12 5.84
C ILE A 173 13.87 3.76 6.55
N PHE A 174 13.35 3.77 7.77
CA PHE A 174 12.93 2.54 8.42
C PHE A 174 11.55 2.15 7.90
N PHE A 175 11.39 0.88 7.53
CA PHE A 175 10.15 0.38 6.96
C PHE A 175 9.69 -0.87 7.69
N MET A 176 8.41 -0.93 8.04
CA MET A 176 7.82 -2.08 8.69
C MET A 176 6.67 -2.65 7.88
N VAL A 177 6.60 -3.98 7.84
CA VAL A 177 5.44 -4.74 7.36
C VAL A 177 4.89 -5.56 8.52
N ASP A 178 3.67 -5.26 8.95
CA ASP A 178 3.00 -5.94 10.05
C ASP A 178 1.82 -6.76 9.50
N THR A 179 1.99 -8.08 9.45
CA THR A 179 0.98 -9.01 8.94
C THR A 179 -0.12 -9.27 9.97
N TYR A 180 0.12 -8.99 11.25
CA TYR A 180 -0.87 -9.12 12.31
C TYR A 180 -1.82 -7.91 12.34
N LYS A 181 -1.26 -6.70 12.37
CA LYS A 181 -2.00 -5.43 12.32
C LYS A 181 -2.44 -5.06 10.90
N ARG A 182 -2.01 -5.82 9.88
CA ARG A 182 -2.30 -5.58 8.46
C ARG A 182 -1.96 -4.15 8.06
N GLY A 183 -0.69 -3.77 8.22
CA GLY A 183 -0.25 -2.43 7.94
C GLY A 183 1.22 -2.34 7.55
N ILE A 184 1.57 -1.20 6.98
CA ILE A 184 2.95 -0.80 6.75
C ILE A 184 3.21 0.56 7.40
N GLU A 185 4.47 0.79 7.72
CA GLU A 185 4.91 2.05 8.31
C GLU A 185 6.22 2.49 7.65
N PHE A 186 6.25 3.75 7.24
CA PHE A 186 7.47 4.47 6.91
C PHE A 186 7.84 5.32 8.12
N GLN A 187 8.94 4.99 8.78
CA GLN A 187 9.49 5.78 9.85
C GLN A 187 10.73 6.52 9.34
N GLU A 188 10.62 7.84 9.29
CA GLU A 188 11.71 8.74 8.95
C GLU A 188 12.93 8.47 9.82
N LYS A 189 14.09 8.34 9.17
CA LYS A 189 15.37 8.32 9.85
C LYS A 189 15.88 9.72 10.17
N ASP A 190 15.82 10.61 9.18
CA ASP A 190 16.32 11.97 9.26
C ASP A 190 15.60 12.86 8.22
N PRO A 191 15.14 14.08 8.58
CA PRO A 191 14.53 15.02 7.65
C PRO A 191 15.35 15.32 6.38
N GLN A 192 16.68 15.21 6.43
CA GLN A 192 17.53 15.46 5.26
C GLN A 192 17.26 14.52 4.09
N TYR A 193 16.70 13.33 4.34
CA TYR A 193 16.40 12.34 3.29
C TYR A 193 15.05 12.54 2.60
N ARG A 194 14.19 13.41 3.13
CA ARG A 194 12.81 13.62 2.64
C ARG A 194 12.75 13.88 1.15
N SER A 195 13.53 14.84 0.65
CA SER A 195 13.55 15.22 -0.77
C SER A 195 13.96 14.02 -1.64
N THR A 196 15.06 13.34 -1.31
CA THR A 196 15.51 12.15 -2.05
C THR A 196 14.44 11.04 -2.07
N ILE A 197 13.75 10.80 -0.96
CA ILE A 197 12.72 9.76 -0.87
C ILE A 197 11.50 10.11 -1.73
N VAL A 198 11.00 11.34 -1.62
CA VAL A 198 9.81 11.79 -2.39
C VAL A 198 10.10 11.78 -3.88
N HIS A 199 11.23 12.34 -4.34
CA HIS A 199 11.62 12.29 -5.75
C HIS A 199 12.00 10.88 -6.23
N ALA A 200 12.37 9.96 -5.35
CA ALA A 200 12.56 8.57 -5.74
C ALA A 200 11.23 7.86 -6.01
N LEU A 201 10.17 8.21 -5.28
CA LEU A 201 8.84 7.63 -5.40
C LEU A 201 7.94 8.32 -6.44
N GLY A 202 8.14 9.62 -6.65
CA GLY A 202 7.27 10.45 -7.47
C GLY A 202 7.98 11.26 -8.55
N ASP A 203 7.16 11.78 -9.46
CA ASP A 203 7.49 12.72 -10.52
C ASP A 203 6.78 14.06 -10.28
#